data_AF-A0A3M2JFL0-F1
#
_entry.id   AF-A0A3M2JFL0-F1
#
_cell.length_a   1.000
_cell.length_b   1.000
_cell.length_c   1.000
_cell.angle_alpha   90.00
_cell.angle_beta   90.00
_cell.angle_gamma   90.00
#
_symmetry.space_group_name_H-M   'P 1'
#
loop_
_entity.id
_entity.type
_entity.pdbx_description
1 polymer ?
#
loop_
_entity_poly.entity_id
_entity_poly.type
_entity_poly.pdbx_seq_one_letter_code
_entity_poly.pdbx_strand_id
1 'polypeptide(L)' 'MTRAAVLGAGAWGTTFAAVLADAGCDVTVWGRDAAVCADIADHGRNERYLPGIALPAGVTAQADPAAAVAGA' A
#
# COMPACT_ATOMS: atom_id res chain seq x y z
N MET A 1 4.27 -17.23 1.84
CA MET A 1 4.01 -15.89 2.41
C MET A 1 2.57 -15.54 2.10
N THR A 2 1.87 -14.90 3.02
CA THR A 2 0.47 -14.50 2.83
C THR A 2 0.43 -13.21 2.03
N ARG A 3 -0.40 -13.13 0.99
CA ARG A 3 -0.61 -11.90 0.22
C ARG A 3 -1.90 -11.25 0.69
N ALA A 4 -1.94 -9.93 0.74
CA ALA A 4 -3.11 -9.18 1.16
C ALA A 4 -3.32 -7.94 0.29
N ALA A 5 -4.58 -7.58 0.08
CA ALA A 5 -4.96 -6.33 -0.57
C ALA A 5 -5.66 -5.41 0.45
N VAL A 6 -5.19 -4.17 0.57
CA VAL A 6 -5.84 -3.14 1.37
C VAL A 6 -6.54 -2.15 0.44
N LEU A 7 -7.87 -2.15 0.45
CA LEU A 7 -8.68 -1.29 -0.42
C LEU A 7 -8.84 0.11 0.18
N GLY A 8 -7.79 0.92 0.02
CA GLY A 8 -7.79 2.34 0.37
C GLY A 8 -6.40 2.89 0.67
N ALA A 9 -5.90 3.82 -0.16
CA ALA A 9 -4.61 4.49 0.01
C ALA A 9 -4.64 5.73 0.93
N GLY A 10 -5.62 5.81 1.83
CA GLY A 10 -5.69 6.88 2.84
C GLY A 10 -4.78 6.61 4.03
N ALA A 11 -4.79 7.50 5.03
CA ALA A 11 -3.92 7.39 6.20
C ALA A 11 -4.04 6.02 6.89
N TRP A 12 -5.26 5.62 7.25
CA TRP A 12 -5.48 4.35 7.95
C TRP A 12 -5.16 3.13 7.08
N GLY A 13 -5.55 3.12 5.80
CA GLY A 13 -5.26 1.98 4.92
C GLY A 13 -3.77 1.79 4.68
N THR A 14 -3.01 2.88 4.58
CA THR A 14 -1.54 2.84 4.48
C THR A 14 -0.91 2.35 5.79
N THR A 15 -1.38 2.85 6.94
CA THR A 15 -0.93 2.37 8.26
C THR A 15 -1.22 0.88 8.45
N PHE A 16 -2.42 0.43 8.08
CA PHE A 16 -2.79 -0.97 8.22
C PHE A 16 -1.97 -1.88 7.28
N ALA A 17 -1.68 -1.41 6.07
CA ALA A 17 -0.76 -2.11 5.16
C ALA A 17 0.64 -2.28 5.77
N ALA A 18 1.16 -1.24 6.44
CA ALA A 18 2.44 -1.34 7.15
C ALA A 18 2.39 -2.39 8.28
N VAL A 19 1.33 -2.40 9.09
CA VAL A 19 1.15 -3.41 10.16
C VAL A 19 1.09 -4.83 9.59
N LEU A 20 0.38 -5.04 8.48
CA LEU A 20 0.32 -6.36 7.81
C LEU A 20 1.68 -6.78 7.25
N ALA A 21 2.44 -5.83 6.68
CA ALA A 21 3.78 -6.09 6.17
C ALA A 21 4.76 -6.45 7.30
N ASP A 22 4.70 -5.75 8.44
CA ASP A 22 5.49 -6.09 9.64
C ASP A 22 5.12 -7.48 10.20
N ALA A 23 3.87 -7.91 10.02
CA ALA A 23 3.42 -9.27 10.35
C ALA A 23 3.84 -10.34 9.32
N GLY A 24 4.59 -9.96 8.26
CA GLY A 24 5.15 -10.87 7.26
C GLY A 24 4.28 -11.10 6.03
N CYS A 25 3.33 -10.21 5.74
CA CYS A 25 2.52 -10.26 4.52
C CYS A 25 3.12 -9.42 3.39
N ASP A 26 2.92 -9.85 2.14
CA ASP A 26 3.12 -8.99 0.97
C ASP A 26 1.81 -8.25 0.66
N VAL A 27 1.82 -6.93 0.79
CA VAL A 27 0.62 -6.10 0.80
C VAL A 27 0.56 -5.19 -0.42
N THR A 28 -0.55 -5.24 -1.15
CA THR A 28 -0.87 -4.27 -2.20
C THR A 28 -1.98 -3.33 -1.75
N VAL A 29 -1.71 -2.03 -1.72
CA VAL A 29 -2.68 -0.99 -1.39
C VAL A 29 -3.35 -0.51 -2.67
N TRP A 30 -4.67 -0.54 -2.71
CA TRP A 30 -5.41 0.09 -3.80
C TRP A 30 -5.75 1.55 -3.48
N GLY A 31 -5.56 2.44 -4.45
CA GLY A 31 -5.98 3.84 -4.37
C GLY A 31 -6.54 4.35 -5.69
N ARG A 32 -7.54 5.24 -5.64
CA ARG A 32 -8.08 5.89 -6.85
C ARG A 32 -7.14 6.94 -7.43
N ASP A 33 -6.27 7.51 -6.60
CA ASP A 33 -5.33 8.54 -7.01
C ASP A 33 -4.01 7.87 -7.44
N ALA A 34 -3.74 7.90 -8.75
CA ALA A 34 -2.55 7.28 -9.32
C ALA A 34 -1.25 7.92 -8.82
N ALA A 35 -1.24 9.21 -8.46
CA ALA A 35 -0.05 9.87 -7.93
C ALA A 35 0.28 9.36 -6.53
N VAL A 36 -0.74 9.10 -5.70
CA VAL A 36 -0.55 8.49 -4.38
C VAL A 36 -0.07 7.05 -4.50
N CYS A 37 -0.62 6.29 -5.46
CA CYS A 37 -0.16 4.92 -5.69
C CYS A 37 1.30 4.87 -6.19
N ALA A 38 1.68 5.79 -7.08
CA ALA A 38 3.07 5.91 -7.55
C ALA A 38 4.01 6.28 -6.41
N ASP A 39 3.64 7.22 -5.53
CA ASP A 39 4.47 7.59 -4.37
C ASP A 39 4.76 6.37 -3.47
N ILE A 40 3.74 5.54 -3.23
CA ILE A 40 3.90 4.31 -2.44
C ILE A 40 4.76 3.29 -3.20
N ALA A 41 4.46 3.03 -4.47
CA ALA A 41 5.12 1.98 -5.24
C ALA A 41 6.60 2.30 -5.56
N ASP A 42 6.90 3.56 -5.87
CA ASP A 42 8.21 3.98 -6.36
C ASP A 42 9.12 4.47 -5.21
N HIS A 43 8.55 5.10 -4.17
CA HIS A 43 9.32 5.69 -3.09
C HIS A 43 9.12 5.00 -1.73
N GLY A 44 8.19 4.06 -1.63
CA GLY A 44 7.86 3.42 -0.35
C GLY A 44 7.29 4.40 0.68
N ARG A 45 6.55 5.42 0.24
CA ARG A 45 6.01 6.49 1.09
C ARG A 45 4.61 6.88 0.64
N ASN A 46 3.82 7.45 1.54
CA ASN A 46 2.58 8.11 1.19
C ASN A 46 2.61 9.52 1.74
N GLU A 47 3.34 10.42 1.08
CA GLU A 47 3.62 11.74 1.65
C GLU A 47 2.35 12.57 1.83
N ARG A 48 1.31 12.27 1.05
CA ARG A 48 0.00 12.94 1.15
C ARG A 48 -0.76 12.57 2.42
N TYR A 49 -0.77 11.29 2.81
CA TYR A 49 -1.63 10.79 3.88
C TYR A 49 -0.86 10.31 5.13
N LEU A 50 0.45 10.12 5.02
CA LEU A 50 1.35 9.71 6.10
C LEU A 50 2.75 10.34 5.92
N PRO A 51 2.85 11.69 5.98
CA PRO A 51 4.07 12.42 5.64
C PRO A 51 5.27 12.02 6.51
N GLY A 52 6.44 11.90 5.89
CA GLY A 52 7.71 11.63 6.57
C GLY A 52 7.93 10.17 6.99
N ILE A 53 6.96 9.28 6.82
CA ILE A 53 7.07 7.87 7.20
C ILE A 53 7.50 7.01 6.01
N ALA A 54 8.58 6.24 6.17
CA ALA A 54 8.95 5.18 5.25
C ALA A 54 8.14 3.92 5.53
N LEU A 55 7.57 3.31 4.50
CA LEU A 55 6.79 2.08 4.60
C LEU A 55 7.70 0.85 4.60
N PRO A 56 7.28 -0.26 5.24
CA PRO A 56 7.99 -1.53 5.16
C PRO A 56 8.11 -2.03 3.72
N ALA A 57 9.19 -2.75 3.39
CA ALA A 57 9.47 -3.23 2.03
C ALA A 57 8.38 -4.16 1.44
N GLY A 58 7.53 -4.75 2.28
CA GLY A 58 6.39 -5.59 1.86
C GLY A 58 5.16 -4.80 1.40
N VAL A 59 5.21 -3.47 1.37
CA VAL A 59 4.08 -2.62 0.94
C VAL A 59 4.33 -2.05 -0.47
N THR A 60 3.36 -2.25 -1.36
CA THR A 60 3.28 -1.57 -2.67
C THR A 60 1.86 -1.04 -2.91
N ALA A 61 1.62 -0.34 -4.02
CA ALA A 61 0.29 0.17 -4.37
C ALA A 61 -0.06 0.03 -5.85
N GLN A 62 -1.36 -0.01 -6.14
CA GLN A 62 -1.95 -0.12 -7.48
C GLN A 62 -3.18 0.78 -7.63
N ALA A 63 -3.31 1.43 -8.79
CA ALA A 63 -4.47 2.26 -9.10
C ALA A 63 -5.64 1.47 -9.70
N ASP A 64 -5.34 0.34 -10.37
CA ASP A 64 -6.35 -0.58 -10.88
C ASP A 64 -6.81 -1.52 -9.74
N PRO A 65 -8.11 -1.50 -9.37
CA PRO A 65 -8.62 -2.38 -8.33
C PRO A 65 -8.50 -3.86 -8.70
N ALA A 66 -8.58 -4.23 -9.99
CA ALA A 66 -8.45 -5.63 -10.41
C ALA A 66 -7.01 -6.13 -10.21
N ALA A 67 -6.01 -5.32 -10.61
CA ALA A 67 -4.61 -5.62 -10.34
C ALA A 67 -4.30 -5.69 -8.84
N ALA A 68 -4.88 -4.80 -8.03
CA ALA A 68 -4.59 -4.74 -6.59
C ALA A 68 -5.03 -5.99 -5.82
N VAL A 69 -6.14 -6.63 -6.22
CA VAL A 69 -6.65 -7.85 -5.57
C VAL A 69 -6.10 -9.14 -6.21
N ALA A 70 -5.28 -9.03 -7.26
CA ALA A 70 -4.82 -10.18 -8.01
C ALA A 70 -3.89 -11.09 -7.17
N GLY A 71 -4.45 -12.21 -6.71
CA GLY A 71 -3.75 -13.22 -5.90
C GLY A 71 -3.56 -12.84 -4.44
N ALA A 72 -4.34 -11.87 -3.96
CA ALA A 72 -4.58 -11.62 -2.53
C ALA A 72 -5.68 -12.55 -1.99
#